data_AF-A0A225WBU6-F1
#
_entry.id   AF-A0A225WBU6-F1
#
_cell.length_a   1.000
_cell.length_b   1.000
_cell.length_c   1.000
_cell.angle_alpha   90.00
_cell.angle_beta   90.00
_cell.angle_gamma   90.00
#
_symmetry.space_group_name_H-M   'P 1'
#
loop_
_entity.id
_entity.type
_entity.pdbx_description
1 polymer ?
#
loop_
_entity_poly.entity_id
_entity_poly.type
_entity_poly.pdbx_seq_one_letter_code
_entity_poly.pdbx_strand_id
1 'polypeptide(L)'
;MTKKRAMTTALIVGKIDFTKLRTELEEANLIEFEQCWYFDIMRRDARRNISFEPRNVEVYSTKPYNCRRTKSGHSFNQDVQKGVDNGIATKLLTLTLTDNIERIVFISGDGDFYSSLRQVRFEQKKEVWGVATRVTELYVHALDETYIREIAKDNA
;
A
#
# COMPACT_ATOMS: atom_id res chain seq x y z
N MET A 1 -21.90 -5.91 8.12
CA MET A 1 -22.05 -4.74 7.22
C MET A 1 -20.66 -4.28 6.81
N THR A 2 -20.25 -4.60 5.58
CA THR A 2 -18.99 -4.12 5.01
C THR A 2 -19.17 -2.65 4.66
N LYS A 3 -18.55 -1.73 5.43
CA LYS A 3 -18.60 -0.29 5.15
C LYS A 3 -17.66 -0.01 3.98
N LYS A 4 -18.19 0.06 2.77
CA LYS A 4 -17.50 0.56 1.59
C LYS A 4 -17.75 2.06 1.47
N ARG A 5 -16.70 2.87 1.45
CA ARG A 5 -16.80 4.33 1.29
C ARG A 5 -15.92 4.78 0.13
N ALA A 6 -16.48 5.60 -0.75
CA ALA A 6 -15.74 6.22 -1.85
C ALA A 6 -14.96 7.44 -1.31
N MET A 7 -13.71 7.60 -1.75
CA MET A 7 -12.83 8.73 -1.44
C MET A 7 -12.57 9.52 -2.71
N THR A 8 -13.58 10.29 -3.14
CA THR A 8 -13.59 10.92 -4.47
C THR A 8 -12.73 12.18 -4.56
N THR A 9 -12.43 12.86 -3.45
CA THR A 9 -11.64 14.11 -3.49
C THR A 9 -10.13 13.89 -3.46
N ALA A 10 -9.71 12.69 -3.05
CA ALA A 10 -8.35 12.21 -3.03
C ALA A 10 -7.75 11.87 -4.41
N LEU A 11 -8.54 11.89 -5.50
CA LEU A 11 -8.05 11.57 -6.85
C LEU A 11 -7.95 12.84 -7.71
N ILE A 12 -6.73 13.22 -8.10
CA ILE A 12 -6.46 14.37 -8.97
C ILE A 12 -5.88 13.84 -10.28
N VAL A 13 -6.69 13.84 -11.35
CA VAL A 13 -6.24 13.49 -12.72
C VAL A 13 -5.49 12.14 -12.76
N GLY A 14 -6.05 11.10 -12.13
CA GLY A 14 -5.45 9.76 -12.08
C GLY A 14 -4.29 9.59 -11.09
N LYS A 15 -3.93 10.63 -10.32
CA LYS A 15 -2.97 10.55 -9.21
C LYS A 15 -3.68 10.62 -7.87
N ILE A 16 -3.13 9.93 -6.88
CA ILE A 16 -3.63 9.98 -5.50
C ILE A 16 -2.99 11.18 -4.80
N ASP A 17 -3.83 12.09 -4.29
CA ASP A 17 -3.42 13.11 -3.33
C ASP A 17 -3.44 12.48 -1.93
N PHE A 18 -2.26 12.06 -1.46
CA PHE A 18 -2.12 11.40 -0.17
C PHE A 18 -2.46 12.29 1.03
N THR A 19 -2.36 13.63 0.88
CA THR A 19 -2.77 14.57 1.93
C THR A 19 -4.29 14.53 2.09
N LYS A 20 -5.02 14.69 0.98
CA LYS A 20 -6.49 14.64 1.00
C LYS A 20 -6.99 13.25 1.39
N LEU A 21 -6.36 12.19 0.89
CA LEU A 21 -6.73 10.83 1.27
C LEU A 21 -6.58 10.63 2.78
N ARG A 22 -5.48 11.09 3.37
CA ARG A 22 -5.27 11.03 4.81
C ARG A 22 -6.36 11.81 5.54
N THR A 23 -6.62 13.06 5.17
CA THR A 23 -7.65 13.89 5.80
C THR A 23 -9.02 13.23 5.73
N GLU A 24 -9.44 12.73 4.57
CA GLU A 24 -10.72 12.03 4.41
C GLU A 24 -10.79 10.76 5.28
N LEU A 25 -9.68 10.01 5.41
CA LEU A 25 -9.60 8.82 6.26
C LEU A 25 -9.68 9.16 7.75
N GLU A 26 -9.00 10.21 8.20
CA GLU A 26 -9.01 10.65 9.60
C GLU A 26 -10.40 11.20 9.97
N GLU A 27 -11.00 12.03 9.11
CA GLU A 27 -12.36 12.54 9.26
C GLU A 27 -13.40 11.42 9.26
N ALA A 28 -13.24 10.41 8.39
CA ALA A 28 -14.14 9.28 8.33
C ALA A 28 -14.12 8.41 9.61
N ASN A 29 -13.05 8.50 10.38
CA ASN A 29 -12.80 7.66 11.55
C ASN A 29 -12.79 8.41 12.87
N LEU A 30 -12.84 9.75 12.84
CA LEU A 30 -12.72 10.63 14.00
C LEU A 30 -11.43 10.38 14.81
N ILE A 31 -10.37 9.91 14.15
CA ILE A 31 -9.10 9.52 14.76
C ILE A 31 -7.96 9.95 13.81
N GLU A 32 -6.93 10.59 14.36
CA GLU A 32 -5.69 10.89 13.64
C GLU A 32 -4.76 9.68 13.55
N PHE A 33 -4.05 9.53 12.43
CA PHE A 33 -3.03 8.50 12.32
C PHE A 33 -1.76 8.90 13.08
N GLU A 34 -1.42 8.10 14.10
CA GLU A 34 -0.18 8.23 14.85
C GLU A 34 1.06 8.00 13.96
N GLN A 35 0.98 6.99 13.08
CA GLN A 35 2.06 6.62 12.18
C GLN A 35 1.58 6.58 10.72
N CYS A 36 2.40 7.10 9.81
CA CYS A 36 2.16 7.03 8.38
C CYS A 36 3.48 6.76 7.66
N TRP A 37 3.56 5.62 6.96
CA TRP A 37 4.78 5.12 6.32
C TRP A 37 4.59 5.07 4.80
N TYR A 38 5.59 5.58 4.07
CA TYR A 38 5.63 5.59 2.62
C TYR A 38 6.87 4.86 2.12
N PHE A 39 6.71 4.08 1.06
CA PHE A 39 7.77 3.27 0.49
C PHE A 39 8.03 3.72 -0.95
N ASP A 40 9.26 4.14 -1.26
CA ASP A 40 9.61 4.77 -2.54
C ASP A 40 10.98 4.28 -3.08
N ILE A 41 11.25 4.58 -4.35
CA ILE A 41 12.41 4.19 -5.15
C ILE A 41 13.57 5.19 -5.00
N MET A 42 13.27 6.48 -4.85
CA MET A 42 14.28 7.54 -4.88
C MET A 42 13.92 8.71 -3.96
N ARG A 43 14.84 9.06 -3.04
CA ARG A 43 14.72 10.28 -2.19
C ARG A 43 14.53 11.58 -2.99
N ARG A 44 14.96 11.64 -4.26
CA ARG A 44 14.84 12.82 -5.12
C ARG A 44 13.45 13.00 -5.74
N ASP A 45 12.74 11.91 -6.05
CA ASP A 45 11.39 11.96 -6.62
C ASP A 45 10.30 11.99 -5.54
N ALA A 46 10.58 11.38 -4.38
CA ALA A 46 9.79 11.53 -3.16
C ALA A 46 9.56 13.02 -2.78
N ARG A 47 10.52 13.90 -3.09
CA ARG A 47 10.44 15.35 -2.84
C ARG A 47 9.86 16.17 -3.99
N ARG A 48 9.76 15.62 -5.21
CA ARG A 48 9.32 16.36 -6.40
C ARG A 48 7.88 16.08 -6.81
N ASN A 49 7.33 14.93 -6.47
CA ASN A 49 5.98 14.52 -6.87
C ASN A 49 5.01 14.28 -5.72
N ILE A 50 5.45 14.46 -4.48
CA ILE A 50 4.61 14.38 -3.29
C ILE A 50 4.62 15.76 -2.66
N SER A 51 3.54 16.55 -2.82
CA SER A 51 3.34 17.82 -2.07
C SER A 51 3.12 17.60 -0.58
N PHE A 52 3.15 16.35 -0.14
CA PHE A 52 3.12 15.92 1.24
C PHE A 52 4.57 15.73 1.69
N GLU A 53 4.94 16.18 2.88
CA GLU A 53 6.16 15.70 3.54
C GLU A 53 5.78 14.42 4.30
N PRO A 54 5.94 13.22 3.69
CA PRO A 54 5.74 11.98 4.42
C PRO A 54 6.71 11.94 5.61
N ARG A 55 6.16 12.00 6.83
CA ARG A 55 6.96 12.02 8.06
C ARG A 55 7.87 10.80 8.18
N ASN A 56 7.43 9.64 7.65
CA ASN A 56 8.25 8.42 7.59
C ASN A 56 8.32 7.87 6.15
N VAL A 57 9.49 7.97 5.52
CA VAL A 57 9.77 7.37 4.20
C VAL A 57 10.87 6.33 4.33
N GLU A 58 10.60 5.12 3.88
CA GLU A 58 11.62 4.09 3.65
C GLU A 58 11.91 4.00 2.14
N VAL A 59 13.19 4.13 1.78
CA VAL A 59 13.64 4.14 0.39
C VAL A 59 14.42 2.87 0.08
N TYR A 60 13.99 2.12 -0.93
CA TYR A 60 14.65 0.89 -1.35
C TYR A 60 15.56 1.14 -2.55
N SER A 61 16.82 0.73 -2.43
CA SER A 61 17.80 0.82 -3.52
C SER A 61 17.39 -0.04 -4.72
N THR A 62 17.63 0.46 -5.92
CA THR A 62 17.52 -0.31 -7.15
C THR A 62 18.80 -1.11 -7.42
N LYS A 63 18.66 -2.19 -8.19
CA LYS A 63 19.80 -2.94 -8.75
C LYS A 63 19.57 -3.16 -10.24
N PRO A 64 20.62 -3.07 -11.08
CA PRO A 64 20.50 -3.38 -12.49
C PRO A 64 20.18 -4.88 -12.65
N TYR A 65 19.17 -5.17 -13.45
CA TYR A 65 18.75 -6.53 -13.79
C TYR A 65 18.74 -6.70 -15.30
N ASN A 66 19.37 -7.76 -15.77
CA ASN A 66 19.40 -8.09 -17.19
C ASN A 66 18.10 -8.80 -17.55
N CYS A 67 17.21 -8.07 -18.21
CA CYS A 67 15.95 -8.57 -18.73
C CYS A 67 16.18 -9.13 -20.13
N ARG A 68 15.73 -10.37 -20.36
CA ARG A 68 15.69 -10.96 -21.70
C ARG A 68 14.24 -11.14 -22.12
N ARG A 69 13.85 -10.49 -23.21
CA ARG A 69 12.49 -10.63 -23.76
C ARG A 69 12.34 -12.01 -24.39
N THR A 70 11.41 -12.81 -23.86
CA THR A 70 11.20 -14.21 -24.27
C THR A 70 10.85 -14.37 -25.76
N LYS A 71 10.12 -13.40 -26.34
CA LYS A 71 9.66 -13.47 -27.74
C LYS A 71 10.66 -12.98 -28.79
N SER A 72 11.57 -12.07 -28.45
CA SER A 72 12.47 -11.43 -29.43
C SER A 72 13.96 -11.65 -29.13
N GLY A 73 14.30 -12.30 -28.02
CA GLY A 73 15.68 -12.56 -27.60
C GLY A 73 16.48 -11.31 -27.20
N HIS A 74 15.92 -10.11 -27.40
CA HIS A 74 16.53 -8.84 -27.05
C HIS A 74 16.77 -8.78 -25.54
N SER A 75 17.99 -8.39 -25.17
CA SER A 75 18.41 -8.22 -23.78
C SER A 75 18.60 -6.74 -23.49
N PHE A 76 18.08 -6.29 -22.36
CA PHE A 76 18.21 -4.90 -21.90
C PHE A 76 18.42 -4.91 -20.38
N ASN A 77 19.07 -3.87 -19.87
CA ASN A 77 19.21 -3.69 -18.42
C ASN A 77 18.09 -2.80 -17.91
N GLN A 78 17.43 -3.23 -16.85
CA GLN A 78 16.41 -2.47 -16.14
C GLN A 78 16.79 -2.40 -14.67
N ASP A 79 16.75 -1.21 -14.09
CA ASP A 79 16.88 -1.05 -12.65
C ASP A 79 15.60 -1.55 -11.98
N VAL A 80 15.72 -2.62 -11.20
CA VAL A 80 14.61 -3.22 -10.46
C VAL A 80 14.83 -3.05 -8.97
N GLN A 81 13.74 -2.83 -8.26
CA GLN A 81 13.75 -2.93 -6.81
C GLN A 81 13.62 -4.38 -6.41
N LYS A 82 14.39 -4.80 -5.41
CA LYS A 82 14.28 -6.14 -4.82
C LYS A 82 13.93 -6.01 -3.36
N GLY A 83 12.94 -6.78 -2.93
CA GLY A 83 12.57 -6.90 -1.52
C GLY A 83 11.75 -5.75 -0.97
N VAL A 84 11.13 -4.92 -1.82
CA VAL A 84 10.17 -3.89 -1.37
C VAL A 84 9.01 -4.57 -0.66
N ASP A 85 8.44 -5.62 -1.24
CA ASP A 85 7.29 -6.33 -0.66
C ASP A 85 7.66 -7.00 0.65
N ASN A 86 8.83 -7.65 0.71
CA ASN A 86 9.36 -8.20 1.95
C ASN A 86 9.56 -7.13 3.02
N GLY A 87 10.06 -5.95 2.63
CA GLY A 87 10.27 -4.84 3.54
C GLY A 87 8.96 -4.27 4.08
N ILE A 88 7.98 -4.05 3.21
CA ILE A 88 6.63 -3.60 3.56
C ILE A 88 5.95 -4.63 4.49
N ALA A 89 6.00 -5.91 4.14
CA ALA A 89 5.43 -7.00 4.96
C ALA A 89 6.10 -7.07 6.34
N THR A 90 7.44 -6.99 6.38
CA THR A 90 8.21 -7.00 7.63
C THR A 90 7.85 -5.79 8.49
N LYS A 91 7.73 -4.60 7.89
CA LYS A 91 7.35 -3.38 8.61
C LYS A 91 5.94 -3.49 9.18
N LEU A 92 4.98 -3.94 8.36
CA LEU A 92 3.60 -4.17 8.77
C LEU A 92 3.53 -5.10 9.98
N LEU A 93 4.22 -6.24 9.93
CA LEU A 93 4.26 -7.20 11.04
C LEU A 93 4.99 -6.64 12.26
N THR A 94 6.09 -5.90 12.07
CA THR A 94 6.84 -5.30 13.18
C THR A 94 5.96 -4.32 13.94
N LEU A 95 5.38 -3.35 13.25
CA LEU A 95 4.52 -2.33 13.84
C LEU A 95 3.32 -2.95 14.59
N THR A 96 2.71 -3.99 14.02
CA THR A 96 1.52 -4.62 14.62
C THR A 96 1.82 -5.51 15.83
N LEU A 97 3.04 -6.04 15.91
CA LEU A 97 3.52 -6.86 17.02
C LEU A 97 4.15 -6.05 18.14
N THR A 98 4.86 -4.96 17.82
CA THR A 98 5.61 -4.18 18.82
C THR A 98 4.83 -3.00 19.36
N ASP A 99 3.96 -2.41 18.54
CA ASP A 99 3.24 -1.20 18.90
C ASP A 99 1.79 -1.56 19.23
N ASN A 100 1.14 -0.74 20.05
CA ASN A 100 -0.28 -0.91 20.39
C ASN A 100 -1.20 -0.42 19.26
N ILE A 101 -0.96 -0.88 18.03
CA ILE A 101 -1.75 -0.55 16.86
C ILE A 101 -3.03 -1.37 16.87
N GLU A 102 -4.18 -0.70 16.84
CA GLU A 102 -5.50 -1.35 16.78
C GLU A 102 -6.03 -1.44 15.35
N ARG A 103 -5.70 -0.44 14.52
CA ARG A 103 -6.19 -0.31 13.14
C ARG A 103 -5.07 0.03 12.17
N ILE A 104 -5.14 -0.55 10.99
CA ILE A 104 -4.25 -0.29 9.88
C ILE A 104 -5.07 0.07 8.64
N VAL A 105 -4.61 1.09 7.93
CA VAL A 105 -5.04 1.35 6.56
C VAL A 105 -3.88 0.97 5.64
N PHE A 106 -4.11 -0.03 4.81
CA PHE A 106 -3.12 -0.56 3.88
C PHE A 106 -3.52 -0.20 2.45
N ILE A 107 -2.58 0.42 1.72
CA ILE A 107 -2.77 0.88 0.35
C ILE A 107 -1.80 0.13 -0.54
N SER A 108 -2.30 -0.88 -1.25
CA SER A 108 -1.54 -1.61 -2.25
C SER A 108 -2.49 -2.25 -3.26
N GLY A 109 -2.03 -2.36 -4.51
CA GLY A 109 -2.67 -3.18 -5.53
C GLY A 109 -2.06 -4.58 -5.67
N ASP A 110 -1.04 -4.89 -4.88
CA ASP A 110 -0.28 -6.13 -4.97
C ASP A 110 -0.89 -7.22 -4.06
N GLY A 111 -1.13 -8.39 -4.64
CA GLY A 111 -1.69 -9.54 -3.93
C GLY A 111 -0.68 -10.33 -3.10
N ASP A 112 0.62 -10.10 -3.28
CA ASP A 112 1.68 -10.79 -2.53
C ASP A 112 1.61 -10.50 -1.02
N PHE A 113 0.92 -9.43 -0.62
CA PHE A 113 0.67 -9.09 0.79
C PHE A 113 -0.42 -9.92 1.46
N TYR A 114 -1.11 -10.81 0.75
CA TYR A 114 -2.23 -11.61 1.27
C TYR A 114 -1.93 -12.26 2.62
N SER A 115 -0.82 -13.00 2.70
CA SER A 115 -0.46 -13.77 3.90
C SER A 115 -0.21 -12.86 5.10
N SER A 116 0.48 -11.74 4.88
CA SER A 116 0.77 -10.74 5.92
C SER A 116 -0.49 -10.06 6.42
N LEU A 117 -1.39 -9.64 5.52
CA LEU A 117 -2.67 -9.02 5.88
C LEU A 117 -3.59 -10.00 6.62
N ARG A 118 -3.61 -11.27 6.20
CA ARG A 118 -4.36 -12.33 6.88
C ARG A 118 -3.87 -12.53 8.31
N GLN A 119 -2.55 -12.62 8.51
CA GLN A 119 -1.95 -12.77 9.84
C GLN A 119 -2.35 -11.60 10.76
N VAL A 120 -2.20 -10.37 10.30
CA VAL A 120 -2.56 -9.17 11.08
C VAL A 120 -4.06 -9.14 11.40
N ARG A 121 -4.92 -9.42 10.42
CA ARG A 121 -6.37 -9.34 10.60
C ARG A 121 -6.91 -10.42 11.52
N PHE A 122 -6.53 -11.67 11.30
CA PHE A 122 -7.17 -12.82 11.94
C PHE A 122 -6.40 -13.37 13.14
N GLU A 123 -5.07 -13.40 13.07
CA GLU A 123 -4.24 -13.96 14.14
C GLU A 123 -3.97 -12.91 15.20
N GLN A 124 -3.59 -11.71 14.79
CA GLN A 124 -3.36 -10.58 15.70
C GLN A 124 -4.62 -9.78 16.02
N LYS A 125 -5.76 -10.12 15.39
CA LYS A 125 -7.09 -9.53 15.63
C LYS A 125 -7.13 -8.01 15.46
N LYS A 126 -6.31 -7.46 14.57
CA LYS A 126 -6.30 -6.02 14.27
C LYS A 126 -7.38 -5.66 13.26
N GLU A 127 -7.83 -4.42 13.27
CA GLU A 127 -8.67 -3.90 12.21
C GLU A 127 -7.81 -3.54 11.00
N VAL A 128 -8.15 -4.05 9.81
CA VAL A 128 -7.39 -3.77 8.58
C VAL A 128 -8.33 -3.26 7.51
N TRP A 129 -7.98 -2.11 6.95
CA TRP A 129 -8.73 -1.45 5.88
C TRP A 129 -7.88 -1.46 4.62
N GLY A 130 -8.46 -1.90 3.52
CA GLY A 130 -7.83 -1.87 2.20
C GLY A 130 -8.30 -0.66 1.42
N VAL A 131 -7.37 -0.03 0.70
CA VAL A 131 -7.70 1.00 -0.28
C VAL A 131 -7.47 0.46 -1.67
N ALA A 132 -8.56 0.35 -2.43
CA ALA A 132 -8.54 -0.12 -3.81
C ALA A 132 -8.82 1.04 -4.76
N THR A 133 -8.11 1.06 -5.89
CA THR A 133 -8.37 2.02 -6.97
C THR A 133 -9.14 1.32 -8.09
N ARG A 134 -10.14 1.99 -8.66
CA ARG A 134 -10.81 1.57 -9.90
C ARG A 134 -10.90 2.76 -10.83
N VAL A 135 -10.04 2.80 -11.85
CA VAL A 135 -9.99 3.75 -13.00
C VAL A 135 -10.07 5.25 -12.65
N THR A 136 -11.13 5.71 -11.99
CA THR A 136 -11.41 7.08 -11.56
C THR A 136 -11.78 7.21 -10.08
N GLU A 137 -11.86 6.12 -9.33
CA GLU A 137 -12.38 6.12 -7.96
C GLU A 137 -11.48 5.36 -6.98
N LEU A 138 -11.33 5.92 -5.78
CA LEU A 138 -10.71 5.26 -4.64
C LEU A 138 -11.80 4.74 -3.70
N TYR A 139 -11.68 3.49 -3.30
CA TYR A 139 -12.58 2.86 -2.35
C TYR A 139 -11.81 2.37 -1.14
N VAL A 140 -12.30 2.75 0.04
CA VAL A 140 -11.81 2.25 1.31
C VAL A 140 -12.86 1.30 1.87
N HIS A 141 -12.41 0.14 2.32
CA HIS A 141 -13.28 -0.86 2.92
C HIS A 141 -12.55 -1.61 4.02
N ALA A 142 -13.27 -1.94 5.07
CA ALA A 142 -12.78 -2.88 6.07
C ALA A 142 -12.57 -4.24 5.39
N LEU A 143 -11.36 -4.79 5.49
CA LEU A 143 -11.03 -6.08 4.92
C LEU A 143 -11.76 -7.18 5.71
N ASP A 144 -12.54 -7.97 4.97
CA ASP A 144 -13.07 -9.24 5.41
C ASP A 144 -12.41 -10.40 4.66
N GLU A 145 -12.68 -11.62 5.11
CA GLU A 145 -12.03 -12.82 4.57
C GLU A 145 -12.34 -13.04 3.07
N THR A 146 -13.49 -12.58 2.61
CA THR A 146 -13.94 -12.71 1.22
C THR A 146 -13.07 -11.84 0.32
N TYR A 147 -12.89 -10.57 0.70
CA TYR A 147 -12.11 -9.63 -0.09
C TYR A 147 -10.61 -9.97 -0.10
N ILE A 148 -10.05 -10.39 1.04
CA ILE A 148 -8.65 -10.81 1.10
C ILE A 148 -8.42 -11.99 0.14
N ARG A 149 -9.36 -12.94 0.03
CA ARG A 149 -9.30 -14.05 -0.93
C ARG A 149 -9.49 -13.63 -2.39
N GLU A 150 -10.25 -12.57 -2.67
CA GLU A 150 -10.39 -12.04 -4.04
C GLU A 150 -9.07 -11.46 -4.55
N ILE A 151 -8.35 -10.69 -3.73
CA ILE A 151 -7.02 -10.17 -4.08
C ILE A 151 -6.04 -11.31 -4.44
N ALA A 152 -6.10 -12.43 -3.72
CA ALA A 152 -5.24 -13.59 -3.98
C ALA A 152 -5.57 -14.30 -5.31
N LYS A 153 -6.81 -14.20 -5.80
CA LYS A 153 -7.26 -14.86 -7.03
C LYS A 153 -6.88 -14.12 -8.30
N ASP A 154 -6.78 -12.80 -8.25
CA ASP A 154 -6.41 -11.99 -9.42
C ASP A 154 -4.92 -12.17 -9.83
N ASN A 155 -4.15 -12.94 -9.06
CA ASN A 155 -2.71 -13.19 -9.26
C ASN A 155 -2.34 -14.69 -9.42
N ALA A 156 -3.33 -15.60 -9.56
CA ALA A 156 -3.12 -17.02 -9.85
C ALA A 156 -3.47 -17.37 -11.30
#